data_AF-A0A5E7BJT6-F1
#
_entry.id   AF-A0A5E7BJT6-F1
#
_cell.length_a   1.000
_cell.length_b   1.000
_cell.length_c   1.000
_cell.angle_alpha   90.00
_cell.angle_beta   90.00
_cell.angle_gamma   90.00
#
_symmetry.space_group_name_H-M   'P 1'
#
loop_
_entity.id
_entity.type
_entity.pdbx_description
1 polymer ?
#
loop_
_entity_poly.entity_id
_entity_poly.type
_entity_poly.pdbx_seq_one_letter_code
_entity_poly.pdbx_strand_id
1 'polypeptide(L)'
;MTWGGFLPATGDSIVRYLAEYADQHAISTLKQRLAALAQWHITQGFPDPTKTLNVRQMIKGIRTLHPAQEKQAAPLLLLHLEQAVGWLEREAALAAERGDFRSVMKHRRDIALVLIGFWRGFRGDELARLQVEHTQATS
;
A
#
# COMPACT_ATOMS: atom_id res chain seq x y z
N MET A 1 -17.26 1.87 21.71
CA MET A 1 -18.51 1.26 21.21
C MET A 1 -18.19 0.57 19.89
N THR A 2 -18.48 -0.71 19.74
CA THR A 2 -18.24 -1.48 18.51
C THR A 2 -19.38 -1.23 17.54
N TRP A 3 -19.09 -0.73 16.33
CA TRP A 3 -20.10 -0.57 15.29
C TRP A 3 -20.54 -1.95 14.77
N GLY A 4 -21.68 -2.42 15.25
CA GLY A 4 -22.41 -3.59 14.72
C GLY A 4 -23.48 -3.13 13.73
N GLY A 5 -23.10 -2.92 12.48
CA GLY A 5 -24.06 -2.59 11.41
C GLY A 5 -24.88 -3.81 10.98
N PHE A 6 -26.13 -3.58 10.57
CA PHE A 6 -26.97 -4.61 9.96
C PHE A 6 -26.80 -4.63 8.44
N LEU A 7 -27.01 -5.80 7.84
CA LEU A 7 -27.10 -5.97 6.39
C LEU A 7 -28.59 -6.17 6.01
N PRO A 8 -29.15 -5.40 5.05
CA PRO A 8 -28.52 -4.29 4.34
C PRO A 8 -28.40 -3.03 5.21
N ALA A 9 -27.27 -2.34 5.09
CA ALA A 9 -27.06 -1.01 5.67
C ALA A 9 -27.72 0.05 4.79
N THR A 10 -28.06 1.20 5.37
CA THR A 10 -28.64 2.35 4.65
C THR A 10 -27.61 3.45 4.43
N GLY A 11 -27.82 4.31 3.43
CA GLY A 11 -26.97 5.49 3.22
C GLY A 11 -26.80 6.35 4.47
N ASP A 12 -27.87 6.55 5.24
CA ASP A 12 -27.82 7.34 6.48
C ASP A 12 -26.99 6.66 7.58
N SER A 13 -27.05 5.33 7.67
CA SER A 13 -26.20 4.59 8.61
C SER A 13 -24.71 4.75 8.27
N ILE A 14 -24.37 4.78 6.97
CA ILE A 14 -23.02 5.04 6.48
C ILE A 14 -22.60 6.48 6.78
N VAL A 15 -23.48 7.47 6.62
CA VAL A 15 -23.19 8.87 6.96
C VAL A 15 -22.90 9.03 8.44
N ARG A 16 -23.70 8.42 9.33
CA ARG A 16 -23.46 8.45 10.77
C ARG A 16 -22.13 7.79 11.14
N TYR A 17 -21.81 6.66 10.50
CA TYR A 17 -20.52 6.01 10.65
C TYR A 17 -19.36 6.94 10.25
N LEU A 18 -19.47 7.59 9.09
CA LEU A 18 -18.45 8.53 8.64
C LEU A 18 -18.30 9.73 9.58
N ALA A 19 -19.40 10.23 10.15
CA ALA A 19 -19.37 11.33 11.11
C ALA A 19 -18.58 10.97 12.37
N GLU A 20 -18.83 9.79 12.93
CA GLU A 20 -18.17 9.35 14.16
C GLU A 20 -16.66 9.15 13.97
N TYR A 21 -16.25 8.66 12.80
CA TYR A 21 -14.85 8.36 12.50
C TYR A 21 -14.12 9.44 11.71
N ALA A 22 -14.76 10.57 11.39
CA ALA A 22 -14.17 11.67 10.61
C ALA A 22 -12.87 12.19 11.22
N ASP A 23 -12.85 12.35 12.55
CA ASP A 23 -11.72 12.92 13.29
C ASP A 23 -10.73 11.85 13.77
N GLN A 24 -11.14 10.58 13.70
CA GLN A 24 -10.37 9.45 14.26
C GLN A 24 -9.51 8.75 13.20
N HIS A 25 -9.89 8.85 11.92
CA HIS A 25 -9.27 8.09 10.85
C HIS A 25 -9.00 8.96 9.62
N ALA A 26 -7.88 8.68 8.95
CA ALA A 26 -7.58 9.28 7.66
C ALA A 26 -8.66 8.94 6.62
N ILE A 27 -8.89 9.85 5.68
CA ILE A 27 -9.89 9.70 4.62
C ILE A 27 -9.62 8.47 3.76
N SER A 28 -8.35 8.12 3.52
CA SER A 28 -7.95 6.90 2.83
C SER A 28 -8.49 5.65 3.54
N THR A 29 -8.34 5.58 4.87
CA THR A 29 -8.88 4.50 5.70
C THR A 29 -10.40 4.44 5.62
N LEU A 30 -11.09 5.58 5.70
CA LEU A 30 -12.55 5.63 5.57
C LEU A 30 -13.01 5.12 4.20
N LYS A 31 -12.36 5.51 3.11
CA LYS A 31 -12.64 5.03 1.76
C LYS A 31 -12.42 3.52 1.62
N GLN A 32 -11.33 2.99 2.19
CA GLN A 32 -11.06 1.55 2.18
C GLN A 32 -12.16 0.77 2.90
N ARG A 33 -12.62 1.26 4.07
CA ARG A 33 -13.72 0.64 4.80
C ARG A 33 -15.05 0.72 4.04
N LEU A 34 -15.34 1.84 3.36
CA LEU A 34 -16.50 1.94 2.48
C LEU A 34 -16.45 0.94 1.34
N ALA A 35 -15.29 0.76 0.70
CA ALA A 35 -15.13 -0.23 -0.37
C ALA A 35 -15.39 -1.66 0.13
N ALA A 36 -14.91 -2.00 1.33
CA ALA A 36 -15.20 -3.29 1.96
C ALA A 36 -16.71 -3.48 2.24
N LEU A 37 -17.38 -2.43 2.74
CA LEU A 37 -18.83 -2.46 2.97
C LEU A 37 -19.61 -2.60 1.66
N ALA A 38 -19.24 -1.84 0.63
CA ALA A 38 -19.83 -1.95 -0.71
C ALA A 38 -19.69 -3.38 -1.27
N GLN A 39 -18.48 -3.95 -1.19
CA GLN A 39 -18.21 -5.31 -1.64
C GLN A 39 -19.04 -6.34 -0.88
N TRP A 40 -19.17 -6.18 0.44
CA TRP A 40 -19.99 -7.09 1.25
C TRP A 40 -21.47 -7.05 0.82
N HIS A 41 -22.04 -5.86 0.58
CA HIS A 41 -23.42 -5.73 0.09
C HIS A 41 -23.61 -6.40 -1.27
N ILE A 42 -22.71 -6.10 -2.22
CA ILE A 42 -22.77 -6.65 -3.58
C ILE A 42 -22.68 -8.19 -3.55
N THR A 43 -21.76 -8.73 -2.75
CA THR A 43 -21.56 -10.19 -2.63
C THR A 43 -22.78 -10.89 -2.04
N GLN A 44 -23.58 -10.19 -1.24
CA GLN A 44 -24.80 -10.70 -0.62
C GLN A 44 -26.07 -10.37 -1.44
N GLY A 45 -25.93 -9.80 -2.64
CA GLY A 45 -27.05 -9.47 -3.53
C GLY A 45 -27.80 -8.18 -3.17
N PHE A 46 -27.28 -7.37 -2.26
CA PHE A 46 -27.89 -6.09 -1.86
C PHE A 46 -27.33 -4.92 -2.67
N PRO A 47 -28.11 -3.83 -2.83
CA PRO A 47 -27.60 -2.59 -3.42
C PRO A 47 -26.52 -1.97 -2.53
N ASP A 48 -25.57 -1.29 -3.17
CA ASP A 48 -24.46 -0.62 -2.48
C ASP A 48 -24.94 0.68 -1.79
N PRO A 49 -24.96 0.74 -0.44
CA PRO A 49 -25.43 1.92 0.29
C PRO A 49 -24.44 3.08 0.28
N THR A 50 -23.17 2.83 -0.09
CA THR A 50 -22.11 3.84 -0.11
C THR A 50 -22.21 4.78 -1.31
N LYS A 51 -23.00 4.41 -2.33
CA LYS A 51 -23.15 5.19 -3.56
C LYS A 51 -24.14 6.35 -3.45
N THR A 52 -24.87 6.46 -2.34
CA THR A 52 -25.85 7.53 -2.09
C THR A 52 -25.21 8.92 -2.11
N LEU A 53 -25.98 9.95 -2.50
CA LEU A 53 -25.47 11.32 -2.61
C LEU A 53 -24.95 11.86 -1.26
N ASN A 54 -25.66 11.55 -0.17
CA ASN A 54 -25.32 12.00 1.18
C ASN A 54 -23.96 11.46 1.62
N VAL A 55 -23.64 10.19 1.32
CA VAL A 55 -22.32 9.59 1.63
C VAL A 55 -21.21 10.28 0.85
N ARG A 56 -21.42 10.60 -0.43
CA ARG A 56 -20.44 11.33 -1.24
C ARG A 56 -20.20 12.74 -0.71
N GLN A 57 -21.28 13.44 -0.34
CA GLN A 57 -21.19 14.77 0.26
C GLN A 57 -20.45 14.73 1.60
N MET A 58 -20.70 13.72 2.42
CA MET A 58 -20.02 13.55 3.71
C MET A 58 -18.51 13.33 3.53
N ILE A 59 -18.09 12.44 2.62
CA ILE A 59 -16.66 12.24 2.30
C ILE A 59 -16.03 13.53 1.78
N LYS A 60 -16.74 14.31 0.96
CA LYS A 60 -16.26 15.61 0.49
C LYS A 60 -16.09 16.59 1.65
N GLY A 61 -17.05 16.64 2.57
CA GLY A 61 -16.99 17.48 3.78
C GLY A 61 -15.81 17.12 4.68
N ILE A 62 -15.63 15.84 4.99
CA ILE A 62 -14.48 15.34 5.76
C ILE A 62 -13.17 15.72 5.07
N ARG A 63 -13.08 15.63 3.73
CA ARG A 63 -11.88 16.08 2.99
C ARG A 63 -11.58 17.56 3.13
N THR A 64 -12.60 18.39 3.15
CA THR A 64 -12.44 19.84 3.30
C THR A 64 -11.99 20.21 4.71
N LEU A 65 -12.55 19.55 5.72
CA LEU A 65 -12.26 19.85 7.13
C LEU A 65 -10.96 19.21 7.61
N HIS A 66 -10.60 18.05 7.04
CA HIS A 66 -9.48 17.22 7.49
C HIS A 66 -8.58 16.88 6.30
N PRO A 67 -7.86 17.86 5.73
CA PRO A 67 -6.89 17.59 4.69
C PRO A 67 -5.78 16.71 5.27
N ALA A 68 -5.89 15.40 5.04
CA ALA A 68 -4.83 14.46 5.37
C ALA A 68 -3.63 14.79 4.48
N GLN A 69 -2.54 15.27 5.08
CA GLN A 69 -1.25 15.29 4.39
C GLN A 69 -0.86 13.83 4.14
N GLU A 70 -0.83 13.44 2.87
CA GLU A 70 -0.19 12.18 2.49
C GLU A 70 1.26 12.25 2.96
N LYS A 71 1.64 11.38 3.91
CA LYS A 71 3.03 11.23 4.32
C LYS A 71 3.80 10.62 3.15
N GLN A 72 4.29 11.49 2.27
CA GLN A 72 5.17 11.09 1.19
C GLN A 72 6.55 10.82 1.81
N ALA A 73 7.07 9.61 1.59
CA ALA A 73 8.46 9.32 1.89
C ALA A 73 9.35 10.21 1.02
N ALA A 74 10.48 10.66 1.55
CA ALA A 74 11.47 11.35 0.74
C ALA A 74 11.88 10.44 -0.44
N PRO A 75 11.95 10.97 -1.67
CA PRO A 75 12.30 10.16 -2.83
C PRO A 75 13.72 9.60 -2.67
N LEU A 76 13.89 8.32 -3.04
CA LEU A 76 15.23 7.74 -3.14
C LEU A 76 15.93 8.40 -4.35
N LEU A 77 16.99 9.17 -4.07
CA LEU A 77 17.80 9.79 -5.12
C LEU A 77 18.78 8.76 -5.71
N LEU A 78 19.14 8.94 -6.98
CA LEU A 78 20.09 8.07 -7.68
C LEU A 78 21.42 7.93 -6.91
N LEU A 79 21.92 9.02 -6.33
CA LEU A 79 23.13 9.01 -5.51
C LEU A 79 23.02 8.07 -4.29
N HIS A 80 21.87 8.04 -3.61
CA HIS A 80 21.67 7.15 -2.47
C HIS A 80 21.56 5.69 -2.91
N LEU A 81 20.98 5.44 -4.09
CA LEU A 81 20.93 4.12 -4.69
C LEU A 81 22.34 3.60 -5.01
N GLU A 82 23.16 4.42 -5.66
CA GLU A 82 24.55 4.08 -6.00
C GLU A 82 25.38 3.76 -4.75
N GLN A 83 25.22 4.55 -3.68
CA GLN A 83 25.89 4.30 -2.40
C GLN A 83 25.46 2.96 -1.77
N ALA A 84 24.16 2.68 -1.75
CA ALA A 84 23.62 1.45 -1.18
C ALA A 84 24.06 0.21 -1.97
N VAL A 85 23.97 0.26 -3.30
CA VAL A 85 24.40 -0.84 -4.18
C VAL A 85 25.91 -1.05 -4.07
N GLY A 86 26.72 0.02 -4.13
CA GLY A 86 28.16 -0.09 -3.99
C GLY A 86 28.60 -0.64 -2.62
N TRP A 87 27.87 -0.33 -1.55
CA TRP A 87 28.11 -0.96 -0.25
C TRP A 87 27.79 -2.45 -0.25
N LEU A 88 26.62 -2.85 -0.79
CA LEU A 88 26.23 -4.26 -0.89
C LEU A 88 27.19 -5.08 -1.76
N GLU A 89 27.71 -4.50 -2.85
CA GLU A 89 28.68 -5.17 -3.72
C GLU A 89 30.00 -5.43 -2.98
N ARG A 90 30.49 -4.46 -2.20
CA ARG A 90 31.69 -4.63 -1.37
C ARG A 90 31.49 -5.72 -0.32
N GLU A 91 30.35 -5.73 0.39
CA GLU A 91 30.06 -6.76 1.38
C GLU A 91 29.93 -8.15 0.74
N ALA A 92 29.34 -8.24 -0.46
CA ALA A 92 29.30 -9.50 -1.21
C ALA A 92 30.70 -10.00 -1.58
N ALA A 93 31.62 -9.12 -1.97
CA ALA A 93 33.01 -9.48 -2.27
C ALA A 93 33.74 -9.98 -1.01
N LEU A 94 33.64 -9.25 0.10
CA LEU A 94 34.23 -9.64 1.38
C LEU A 94 33.67 -10.98 1.90
N ALA A 95 32.37 -11.22 1.73
CA ALA A 95 31.75 -12.49 2.08
C ALA A 95 32.28 -13.64 1.22
N ALA A 96 32.51 -13.40 -0.07
CA ALA A 96 33.08 -14.40 -0.98
C ALA A 96 34.52 -14.77 -0.59
N GLU A 97 35.34 -13.78 -0.22
CA GLU A 97 36.70 -14.01 0.28
C GLU A 97 36.73 -14.87 1.55
N ARG A 98 35.71 -14.72 2.41
CA ARG A 98 35.56 -15.52 3.64
C ARG A 98 34.92 -16.89 3.41
N GLY A 99 34.52 -17.21 2.18
CA GLY A 99 33.78 -18.44 1.87
C GLY A 99 32.34 -18.46 2.43
N ASP A 100 31.79 -17.32 2.84
CA ASP A 100 30.42 -17.22 3.36
C ASP A 100 29.42 -17.01 2.21
N PHE A 101 29.16 -18.10 1.48
CA PHE A 101 28.23 -18.09 0.35
C PHE A 101 26.81 -17.65 0.72
N ARG A 102 26.38 -17.85 1.97
CA ARG A 102 25.05 -17.43 2.43
C ARG A 102 24.95 -15.91 2.41
N SER A 103 25.97 -15.22 2.93
CA SER A 103 26.01 -13.76 2.90
C SER A 103 26.17 -13.22 1.48
N VAL A 104 26.98 -13.87 0.63
CA VAL A 104 27.08 -13.49 -0.80
C VAL A 104 25.71 -13.49 -1.47
N MET A 105 24.95 -14.60 -1.35
CA MET A 105 23.63 -14.72 -1.97
C MET A 105 22.64 -13.69 -1.41
N LYS A 106 22.69 -13.43 -0.11
CA LYS A 106 21.87 -12.39 0.52
C LYS A 106 22.16 -11.01 -0.09
N HIS A 107 23.42 -10.59 -0.15
CA HIS A 107 23.77 -9.27 -0.67
C HIS A 107 23.41 -9.12 -2.16
N ARG A 108 23.66 -10.15 -2.98
CA ARG A 108 23.30 -10.16 -4.41
C ARG A 108 21.79 -10.08 -4.62
N ARG A 109 21.00 -10.81 -3.83
CA ARG A 109 19.54 -10.72 -3.84
C ARG A 109 19.07 -9.32 -3.44
N ASP A 110 19.64 -8.75 -2.38
CA ASP A 110 19.24 -7.44 -1.89
C ASP A 110 19.57 -6.34 -2.94
N ILE A 111 20.70 -6.44 -3.66
CA ILE A 111 21.03 -5.59 -4.82
C ILE A 111 19.94 -5.71 -5.90
N ALA A 112 19.59 -6.93 -6.30
CA ALA A 112 18.58 -7.17 -7.33
C ALA A 112 17.22 -6.58 -6.94
N LEU A 113 16.78 -6.79 -5.69
CA LEU A 113 15.51 -6.25 -5.18
C LEU A 113 15.49 -4.72 -5.19
N VAL A 114 16.57 -4.08 -4.74
CA VAL A 114 16.68 -2.62 -4.70
C VAL A 114 16.69 -2.04 -6.12
N LEU A 115 17.46 -2.62 -7.05
CA LEU A 115 17.54 -2.15 -8.43
C LEU A 115 16.22 -2.35 -9.20
N ILE A 116 15.60 -3.53 -9.10
CA ILE A 116 14.30 -3.81 -9.73
C ILE A 116 13.24 -2.88 -9.14
N GLY A 117 13.20 -2.74 -7.81
CA GLY A 117 12.27 -1.86 -7.11
C GLY A 117 12.38 -0.41 -7.57
N PHE A 118 13.61 0.10 -7.66
CA PHE A 118 13.87 1.46 -8.11
C PHE A 118 13.48 1.68 -9.58
N TRP A 119 14.00 0.87 -10.50
CA TRP A 119 13.82 1.11 -11.94
C TRP A 119 12.40 0.79 -12.44
N ARG A 120 11.69 -0.15 -11.79
CA ARG A 120 10.29 -0.46 -12.13
C ARG A 120 9.28 0.35 -11.30
N GLY A 121 9.73 1.06 -10.28
CA GLY A 121 8.86 1.78 -9.35
C GLY A 121 8.02 0.85 -8.46
N PHE A 122 8.50 -0.38 -8.21
CA PHE A 122 7.77 -1.36 -7.40
C PHE A 122 7.90 -1.07 -5.91
N ARG A 123 6.77 -1.20 -5.21
CA ARG A 123 6.65 -1.19 -3.76
C ARG A 123 7.03 -2.55 -3.18
N GLY A 124 7.25 -2.60 -1.86
CA GLY A 124 7.68 -3.84 -1.19
C GLY A 124 6.71 -5.01 -1.36
N ASP A 125 5.41 -4.76 -1.40
CA ASP A 125 4.38 -5.77 -1.63
C ASP A 125 4.30 -6.22 -3.09
N GLU A 126 4.63 -5.35 -4.05
CA GLU A 126 4.75 -5.70 -5.47
C GLU A 126 5.99 -6.56 -5.70
N LEU A 127 7.14 -6.18 -5.12
CA LEU A 127 8.36 -6.99 -5.13
C LEU A 127 8.14 -8.38 -4.52
N ALA A 128 7.40 -8.46 -3.42
CA ALA A 128 7.10 -9.73 -2.74
C ALA A 128 6.23 -10.69 -3.59
N ARG A 129 5.52 -10.17 -4.60
CA ARG A 129 4.68 -10.95 -5.52
C ARG A 129 5.38 -11.29 -6.84
N LEU A 130 6.62 -10.83 -7.04
CA LEU A 130 7.37 -11.17 -8.24
C LEU A 130 7.68 -12.66 -8.28
N GLN A 131 7.41 -13.26 -9.44
CA GLN A 131 7.73 -14.66 -9.72
C GLN A 131 8.58 -14.72 -10.98
N VAL A 132 9.64 -15.54 -10.92
CA VAL A 132 10.62 -15.66 -12.02
C VAL A 132 9.97 -16.16 -13.31
N GLU A 133 8.96 -17.03 -13.20
CA GLU A 133 8.16 -17.53 -14.33
C GLU A 133 7.44 -16.43 -15.13
N HIS A 134 7.22 -15.26 -14.53
CA HIS A 134 6.61 -14.10 -15.18
C HIS A 134 7.63 -13.08 -15.70
N THR A 135 8.93 -13.41 -15.66
CA THR A 135 10.00 -12.53 -16.14
C THR A 135 10.56 -13.03 -17.48
N GLN A 136 10.74 -12.10 -18.42
CA GLN A 136 11.37 -12.36 -19.71
C GLN A 136 12.63 -11.51 -19.82
N ALA A 137 13.77 -12.15 -20.08
CA ALA A 137 15.01 -11.46 -20.41
C ALA A 137 15.08 -11.31 -21.92
N THR A 138 15.14 -10.07 -22.40
CA THR A 138 15.40 -9.77 -23.81
C THR A 138 16.84 -9.30 -23.93
N SER A 139 17.64 -10.05 -24.69
CA SER A 139 19.03 -9.73 -25.04
C SER A 139 19.11 -8.97 -26.35
#